data_AF-A0A0R0GC42-F1
#
_entry.id   AF-A0A0R0GC42-F1
#
_cell.length_a   1.000
_cell.length_b   1.000
_cell.length_c   1.000
_cell.angle_alpha   90.00
_cell.angle_beta   90.00
_cell.angle_gamma   90.00
#
_symmetry.space_group_name_H-M   'P 1'
#
loop_
_entity.id
_entity.type
_entity.pdbx_description
1 polymer ?
#
loop_
_entity_poly.entity_id
_entity_poly.type
_entity_poly.pdbx_seq_one_letter_code
_entity_poly.pdbx_strand_id
1 'polypeptide(L)'
;MEINASPHSINSVKYRVHEKQPYRTWHTVRGHSVSYDLINWIHLNHALEPSESYDINDCYSGLITTLPGEKPVIMYTGNDTNKHQIQNLAMPKNLSDPCLRFFPVYISGSKSGVDTSVQNSSVKHVLEMSYQNKQLEYNFLGEYFPDQEKFTPDADDLEGTNLNLLLDHGMFYASKSFFNYAKNRRILWGWSKECESTQDDYEKGWAGLQSIPRQVWLHKSGKWLMQWPIEEVEKLRDKQVSIMREKLVGESTIEVSGIPASQDLDKTLYGTIFGIDPNVKTISLRSLIDRSIIESFGEKGRICITSRVYPSLVIDKDAHLYVFSNGSQSAVIFELNAWSMKQAEFGQEESII
;
A
#
# COMPACT_ATOMS: atom_id res chain seq x y z
N MET A 1 -0.02 -0.97 28.61
CA MET A 1 0.55 0.25 27.99
C MET A 1 -0.56 1.08 27.36
N GLU A 2 -0.45 2.41 27.44
CA GLU A 2 -1.51 3.39 27.21
C GLU A 2 -1.45 3.94 25.79
N ILE A 3 -2.54 3.86 25.01
CA ILE A 3 -2.58 4.41 23.63
C ILE A 3 -3.77 5.36 23.52
N ASN A 4 -3.52 6.63 23.18
CA ASN A 4 -4.55 7.63 22.94
C ASN A 4 -4.74 7.80 21.42
N ALA A 5 -5.76 7.18 20.81
CA ALA A 5 -6.31 7.69 19.54
C ALA A 5 -7.68 7.11 19.19
N SER A 6 -8.46 7.94 18.49
CA SER A 6 -9.77 7.65 17.87
C SER A 6 -9.63 7.55 16.34
N PRO A 7 -10.59 6.96 15.60
CA PRO A 7 -10.28 6.18 14.41
C PRO A 7 -10.48 6.98 13.15
N HIS A 8 -9.40 7.51 12.58
CA HIS A 8 -9.30 7.61 11.13
C HIS A 8 -7.86 7.18 10.76
N SER A 9 -7.75 5.91 10.36
CA SER A 9 -6.53 5.22 9.89
C SER A 9 -5.30 5.36 10.79
N ILE A 10 -5.11 4.40 11.69
CA ILE A 10 -3.83 4.23 12.39
C ILE A 10 -2.81 3.65 11.42
N ASN A 11 -1.89 4.49 10.94
CA ASN A 11 -0.67 4.02 10.33
C ASN A 11 0.34 3.76 11.43
N SER A 12 0.79 2.51 11.52
CA SER A 12 1.79 2.10 12.49
C SER A 12 3.06 1.66 11.77
N VAL A 13 3.90 2.65 11.49
CA VAL A 13 5.19 2.48 10.83
C VAL A 13 6.19 1.94 11.84
N LYS A 14 6.98 0.95 11.39
CA LYS A 14 8.10 0.42 12.16
C LYS A 14 9.21 1.47 12.17
N TYR A 15 9.48 2.10 13.31
CA TYR A 15 10.67 2.95 13.46
C TYR A 15 11.78 2.19 14.16
N ARG A 16 13.02 2.46 13.75
CA ARG A 16 14.22 2.04 14.47
C ARG A 16 14.73 3.28 15.21
N VAL A 17 14.52 3.32 16.52
CA VAL A 17 14.84 4.50 17.34
C VAL A 17 16.23 4.34 17.95
N HIS A 18 16.97 5.45 18.03
CA HIS A 18 18.32 5.52 18.56
C HIS A 18 18.30 6.10 19.97
N GLU A 19 18.53 5.29 21.00
CA GLU A 19 18.83 5.84 22.31
C GLU A 19 20.27 6.38 22.35
N LYS A 20 20.45 7.56 22.94
CA LYS A 20 21.77 8.19 23.10
C LYS A 20 22.68 7.28 23.94
N GLN A 21 23.96 7.22 23.52
CA GLN A 21 25.15 6.58 24.13
C GLN A 21 25.04 6.21 25.64
N PRO A 22 25.58 5.06 26.10
CA PRO A 22 26.82 4.43 25.59
C PRO A 22 26.65 3.09 24.86
N TYR A 23 25.44 2.51 24.82
CA TYR A 23 25.14 1.29 24.08
C TYR A 23 24.06 1.60 23.05
N ARG A 24 24.43 1.58 21.77
CA ARG A 24 23.47 1.77 20.66
C ARG A 24 22.68 0.48 20.49
N THR A 25 21.59 0.33 21.20
CA THR A 25 20.62 -0.74 20.95
C THR A 25 19.51 -0.22 20.04
N TRP A 26 19.25 -0.98 18.98
CA TRP A 26 18.15 -0.71 18.09
C TRP A 26 16.91 -1.38 18.65
N HIS A 27 15.87 -0.61 18.93
CA HIS A 27 14.57 -1.15 19.32
C HIS A 27 13.52 -0.75 18.31
N THR A 28 12.61 -1.68 18.04
CA THR A 28 11.45 -1.45 17.21
C THR A 28 10.32 -0.83 18.02
N VAL A 29 9.85 0.34 17.59
CA VAL A 29 8.63 0.98 18.12
C VAL A 29 7.54 1.06 17.05
N ARG A 30 6.31 1.29 17.50
CA ARG A 30 5.15 1.53 16.64
C ARG A 30 4.91 3.04 16.53
N GLY A 31 5.19 3.57 15.36
CA GLY A 31 4.77 4.90 14.95
C GLY A 31 3.26 5.10 15.04
N HIS A 32 2.84 6.36 15.12
CA HIS A 32 1.43 6.69 15.11
C HIS A 32 1.17 7.93 14.27
N SER A 33 0.21 7.83 13.36
CA SER A 33 -0.35 8.98 12.68
C SER A 33 -1.84 8.79 12.46
N VAL A 34 -2.55 9.90 12.35
CA VAL A 34 -4.00 9.96 12.09
C VAL A 34 -4.27 10.82 10.86
N SER A 35 -5.36 10.56 10.16
CA SER A 35 -5.74 11.33 8.97
C SER A 35 -7.24 11.31 8.77
N TYR A 36 -7.86 12.44 8.44
CA TYR A 36 -9.29 12.51 8.14
C TYR A 36 -9.64 12.10 6.70
N ASP A 37 -8.65 12.07 5.80
CA ASP A 37 -8.87 11.82 4.38
C ASP A 37 -7.89 10.83 3.75
N LEU A 38 -7.05 10.18 4.57
CA LEU A 38 -6.01 9.22 4.19
C LEU A 38 -4.88 9.81 3.33
N ILE A 39 -4.82 11.14 3.18
CA ILE A 39 -3.83 11.84 2.36
C ILE A 39 -3.03 12.82 3.22
N ASN A 40 -3.70 13.62 4.03
CA ASN A 40 -3.08 14.58 4.94
C ASN A 40 -2.99 13.95 6.33
N TRP A 41 -1.81 13.94 6.93
CA TRP A 41 -1.53 13.17 8.15
C TRP A 41 -1.07 14.06 9.28
N ILE A 42 -1.41 13.68 10.50
CA ILE A 42 -0.90 14.29 11.72
C ILE A 42 -0.09 13.24 12.46
N HIS A 43 1.20 13.54 12.66
CA HIS A 43 2.10 12.68 13.43
C HIS A 43 1.83 12.84 14.92
N LEU A 44 1.66 11.71 15.60
CA LEU A 44 1.46 11.61 17.04
C LEU A 44 2.66 10.92 17.68
N ASN A 45 2.69 10.93 19.01
CA ASN A 45 3.63 10.13 19.79
C ASN A 45 3.51 8.63 19.49
N HIS A 46 4.58 7.86 19.76
CA HIS A 46 4.57 6.41 19.51
C HIS A 46 3.40 5.72 20.20
N ALA A 47 2.72 4.83 19.47
CA ALA A 47 1.55 4.12 19.99
C ALA A 47 1.95 2.94 20.90
N LEU A 48 3.05 2.27 20.58
CA LEU A 48 3.61 1.17 21.39
C LEU A 48 5.13 1.31 21.41
N GLU A 49 5.69 1.20 22.61
CA GLU A 49 7.12 1.14 22.87
C GLU A 49 7.40 -0.04 23.82
N PRO A 50 8.61 -0.64 23.77
CA PRO A 50 8.99 -1.65 24.72
C PRO A 50 8.83 -1.14 26.16
N SER A 51 8.04 -1.84 26.98
CA SER A 51 7.79 -1.40 28.37
C SER A 51 7.64 -2.54 29.35
N GLU A 52 7.33 -3.74 28.87
CA GLU A 52 7.01 -4.89 29.71
C GLU A 52 7.88 -6.09 29.32
N SER A 53 8.00 -7.08 30.20
CA SER A 53 8.89 -8.24 29.97
C SER A 53 8.58 -9.02 28.69
N TYR A 54 7.33 -8.96 28.21
CA TYR A 54 6.84 -9.62 27.01
C TYR A 54 7.12 -8.87 25.69
N ASP A 55 7.58 -7.62 25.75
CA ASP A 55 7.95 -6.82 24.57
C ASP A 55 9.22 -5.97 24.75
N ILE A 56 9.95 -6.17 25.84
CA ILE A 56 11.12 -5.37 26.26
C ILE A 56 12.19 -5.20 25.19
N ASN A 57 12.31 -6.16 24.26
CA ASN A 57 13.27 -6.07 23.17
C ASN A 57 12.70 -5.32 21.96
N ASP A 58 11.44 -5.53 21.59
CA ASP A 58 10.82 -4.96 20.39
C ASP A 58 9.28 -5.08 20.43
N CYS A 59 8.59 -4.06 19.90
CA CYS A 59 7.18 -4.12 19.53
C CYS A 59 7.04 -4.31 18.02
N TYR A 60 6.90 -5.55 17.55
CA TYR A 60 6.75 -5.86 16.12
C TYR A 60 5.34 -5.57 15.58
N SER A 61 5.15 -5.98 14.32
CA SER A 61 3.90 -5.87 13.57
C SER A 61 2.72 -6.51 14.30
N GLY A 62 1.54 -6.05 13.95
CA GLY A 62 0.28 -6.47 14.55
C GLY A 62 -0.89 -6.12 13.65
N LEU A 63 -2.08 -6.19 14.21
CA LEU A 63 -3.36 -5.85 13.60
C LEU A 63 -4.23 -5.16 14.65
N ILE A 64 -5.17 -4.35 14.21
CA ILE A 64 -6.10 -3.65 15.11
C ILE A 64 -7.46 -4.30 14.91
N THR A 65 -8.28 -4.56 15.90
CA THR A 65 -9.62 -5.10 15.67
C THR A 65 -10.61 -4.38 16.55
N THR A 66 -11.80 -4.10 16.04
CA THR A 66 -12.88 -3.59 16.87
C THR A 66 -13.70 -4.76 17.38
N LEU A 67 -13.65 -4.98 18.68
CA LEU A 67 -14.59 -5.85 19.38
C LEU A 67 -15.97 -5.18 19.44
N PRO A 68 -17.05 -5.97 19.65
CA PRO A 68 -18.40 -5.44 19.82
C PRO A 68 -18.45 -4.27 20.83
N GLY A 69 -19.21 -3.23 20.47
CA GLY A 69 -19.27 -1.98 21.23
C GLY A 69 -18.12 -1.02 20.92
N GLU A 70 -17.64 -1.04 19.67
CA GLU A 70 -16.63 -0.13 19.12
C GLU A 70 -15.26 -0.23 19.79
N LYS A 71 -14.92 -1.35 20.44
CA LYS A 71 -13.69 -1.49 21.23
C LYS A 71 -12.45 -1.94 20.42
N PRO A 72 -11.57 -1.03 19.94
CA PRO A 72 -10.28 -1.34 19.34
C PRO A 72 -9.39 -2.15 20.26
N VAL A 73 -8.69 -3.08 19.65
CA VAL A 73 -7.68 -3.88 20.29
C VAL A 73 -6.57 -4.13 19.28
N ILE A 74 -5.35 -3.81 19.65
CA ILE A 74 -4.16 -4.17 18.90
C ILE A 74 -3.70 -5.54 19.36
N MET A 75 -3.71 -6.52 18.47
CA MET A 75 -2.90 -7.73 18.62
C MET A 75 -1.56 -7.50 17.94
N TYR A 76 -0.46 -7.60 18.67
CA TYR A 76 0.88 -7.38 18.13
C TYR A 76 1.85 -8.44 18.63
N THR A 77 2.93 -8.66 17.87
CA THR A 77 4.01 -9.55 18.31
C THR A 77 5.02 -8.73 19.12
N GLY A 78 5.26 -9.08 20.38
CA GLY A 78 6.37 -8.55 21.16
C GLY A 78 7.55 -9.50 21.20
N ASN A 79 8.72 -8.96 21.53
CA ASN A 79 9.94 -9.70 21.71
C ASN A 79 10.30 -9.74 23.20
N ASP A 80 10.13 -10.90 23.83
CA ASP A 80 10.27 -11.07 25.28
C ASP A 80 11.73 -10.97 25.75
N THR A 81 11.97 -10.98 27.06
CA THR A 81 13.31 -10.98 27.67
C THR A 81 14.26 -12.06 27.13
N ASN A 82 13.74 -13.19 26.66
CA ASN A 82 14.51 -14.32 26.12
C ASN A 82 14.64 -14.31 24.59
N LYS A 83 14.19 -13.24 23.94
CA LYS A 83 14.14 -13.05 22.48
C LYS A 83 13.14 -13.98 21.75
N HIS A 84 12.09 -14.41 22.45
CA HIS A 84 10.98 -15.12 21.84
C HIS A 84 9.94 -14.14 21.29
N GLN A 85 9.34 -14.49 20.16
CA GLN A 85 8.20 -13.77 19.59
C GLN A 85 6.91 -14.23 20.26
N ILE A 86 6.23 -13.34 20.98
CA ILE A 86 5.00 -13.62 21.75
C ILE A 86 3.87 -12.72 21.24
N GLN A 87 2.65 -13.25 21.18
CA GLN A 87 1.47 -12.45 20.82
C GLN A 87 0.92 -11.73 22.06
N ASN A 88 0.88 -10.40 21.96
CA ASN A 88 0.45 -9.48 23.01
C ASN A 88 -0.82 -8.74 22.57
N LEU A 89 -1.56 -8.29 23.57
CA LEU A 89 -2.80 -7.52 23.40
C LEU A 89 -2.59 -6.12 23.98
N ALA A 90 -2.92 -5.08 23.22
CA ALA A 90 -3.00 -3.71 23.72
C ALA A 90 -4.37 -3.12 23.37
N MET A 91 -4.97 -2.37 24.29
CA MET A 91 -6.21 -1.65 24.05
C MET A 91 -5.90 -0.16 24.18
N PRO A 92 -6.40 0.70 23.28
CA PRO A 92 -6.29 2.13 23.50
C PRO A 92 -7.12 2.51 24.73
N LYS A 93 -6.65 3.54 25.42
CA LYS A 93 -7.38 4.16 26.52
C LYS A 93 -8.77 4.62 26.07
N ASN A 94 -8.89 4.99 24.79
CA ASN A 94 -10.13 5.37 24.17
C ASN A 94 -10.54 4.38 23.08
N LEU A 95 -11.70 3.76 23.27
CA LEU A 95 -12.16 2.57 22.59
C LEU A 95 -12.91 2.90 21.28
N SER A 96 -12.23 3.32 20.20
CA SER A 96 -12.83 3.34 18.84
C SER A 96 -11.76 3.11 17.73
N ASP A 97 -11.58 1.90 17.14
CA ASP A 97 -10.74 1.59 15.93
C ASP A 97 -10.68 0.08 15.47
N PRO A 98 -10.98 -0.27 14.19
CA PRO A 98 -10.75 -1.62 13.63
C PRO A 98 -9.80 -1.67 12.42
N CYS A 99 -8.87 -2.65 12.35
CA CYS A 99 -8.16 -3.09 11.12
C CYS A 99 -7.66 -4.58 11.13
N LEU A 100 -8.46 -5.54 10.60
CA LEU A 100 -8.20 -6.99 10.56
C LEU A 100 -7.61 -7.51 9.23
N ARG A 101 -6.94 -8.68 9.26
CA ARG A 101 -6.21 -9.30 8.12
C ARG A 101 -7.00 -10.31 7.25
N PHE A 102 -8.22 -10.68 7.63
CA PHE A 102 -9.07 -11.62 6.88
C PHE A 102 -10.40 -10.95 6.55
N PHE A 103 -10.85 -11.01 5.31
CA PHE A 103 -12.05 -10.26 4.92
C PHE A 103 -12.86 -10.80 3.73
N PRO A 104 -14.17 -10.51 3.70
CA PRO A 104 -15.04 -10.77 2.57
C PRO A 104 -14.98 -9.65 1.50
N VAL A 105 -15.32 -10.05 0.26
CA VAL A 105 -15.53 -9.20 -0.92
C VAL A 105 -16.76 -9.69 -1.70
N TYR A 106 -17.53 -8.81 -2.33
CA TYR A 106 -18.73 -9.22 -3.08
C TYR A 106 -18.41 -9.98 -4.38
N ILE A 107 -19.10 -11.09 -4.64
CA ILE A 107 -18.93 -11.89 -5.88
C ILE A 107 -19.40 -11.16 -7.14
N SER A 108 -20.30 -10.19 -6.98
CA SER A 108 -20.87 -9.40 -8.08
C SER A 108 -19.86 -8.44 -8.73
N GLY A 109 -18.69 -8.26 -8.11
CA GLY A 109 -17.70 -7.26 -8.51
C GLY A 109 -18.07 -5.83 -8.10
N SER A 110 -19.00 -5.69 -7.14
CA SER A 110 -19.28 -4.39 -6.51
C SER A 110 -18.01 -3.80 -5.90
N LYS A 111 -17.84 -2.47 -6.06
CA LYS A 111 -16.74 -1.72 -5.44
C LYS A 111 -16.99 -1.45 -3.95
N SER A 112 -18.23 -1.60 -3.48
CA SER A 112 -18.52 -1.50 -2.06
C SER A 112 -17.74 -2.58 -1.32
N GLY A 113 -17.05 -2.19 -0.25
CA GLY A 113 -16.42 -3.14 0.62
C GLY A 113 -17.47 -3.96 1.37
N VAL A 114 -16.98 -5.01 2.04
CA VAL A 114 -17.83 -5.89 2.84
C VAL A 114 -17.28 -5.93 4.25
N ASP A 115 -18.18 -5.73 5.21
CA ASP A 115 -17.88 -5.94 6.62
C ASP A 115 -17.54 -7.41 6.87
N THR A 116 -16.58 -7.67 7.74
CA THR A 116 -16.12 -9.03 8.08
C THR A 116 -17.20 -9.93 8.68
N SER A 117 -18.27 -9.35 9.24
CA SER A 117 -19.40 -10.11 9.80
C SER A 117 -20.33 -10.70 8.73
N VAL A 118 -20.21 -10.28 7.46
CA VAL A 118 -21.12 -10.73 6.39
C VAL A 118 -20.73 -12.12 5.92
N GLN A 119 -21.63 -13.08 6.14
CA GLN A 119 -21.49 -14.46 5.70
C GLN A 119 -22.73 -14.88 4.93
N ASN A 120 -22.67 -14.84 3.61
CA ASN A 120 -23.73 -15.31 2.72
C ASN A 120 -23.16 -15.68 1.34
N SER A 121 -23.99 -16.24 0.46
CA SER A 121 -23.59 -16.67 -0.89
C SER A 121 -23.19 -15.52 -1.83
N SER A 122 -23.30 -14.25 -1.41
CA SER A 122 -22.91 -13.09 -2.21
C SER A 122 -21.47 -12.63 -1.95
N VAL A 123 -20.73 -13.29 -1.05
CA VAL A 123 -19.36 -12.91 -0.69
C VAL A 123 -18.37 -14.04 -0.96
N LYS A 124 -17.14 -13.65 -1.30
CA LYS A 124 -15.95 -14.51 -1.32
C LYS A 124 -14.96 -13.99 -0.29
N HIS A 125 -14.13 -14.84 0.28
CA HIS A 125 -13.14 -14.44 1.28
C HIS A 125 -11.75 -14.30 0.66
N VAL A 126 -10.97 -13.37 1.21
CA VAL A 126 -9.58 -13.11 0.84
C VAL A 126 -8.70 -13.45 2.03
N LEU A 127 -7.71 -14.31 1.80
CA LEU A 127 -6.60 -14.57 2.71
C LEU A 127 -5.35 -13.88 2.17
N GLU A 128 -4.88 -12.84 2.89
CA GLU A 128 -3.64 -12.14 2.58
C GLU A 128 -2.46 -12.77 3.34
N MET A 129 -1.34 -13.00 2.64
CA MET A 129 -0.15 -13.62 3.21
C MET A 129 1.14 -13.00 2.67
N SER A 130 1.94 -12.46 3.58
CA SER A 130 3.27 -11.91 3.30
C SER A 130 4.32 -13.03 3.31
N TYR A 131 4.93 -13.34 2.17
CA TYR A 131 6.00 -14.34 2.10
C TYR A 131 7.37 -13.70 2.32
N GLN A 132 7.92 -13.87 3.53
CA GLN A 132 9.13 -13.17 3.98
C GLN A 132 10.36 -13.38 3.08
N ASN A 133 10.59 -14.60 2.60
CA ASN A 133 11.80 -14.92 1.83
C ASN A 133 11.86 -14.20 0.48
N LYS A 134 10.73 -14.01 -0.20
CA LYS A 134 10.67 -13.27 -1.47
C LYS A 134 10.27 -11.82 -1.30
N GLN A 135 9.82 -11.42 -0.10
CA GLN A 135 9.21 -10.13 0.19
C GLN A 135 8.07 -9.78 -0.77
N LEU A 136 7.23 -10.80 -1.04
CA LEU A 136 6.04 -10.68 -1.89
C LEU A 136 4.79 -10.79 -1.03
N GLU A 137 3.71 -10.16 -1.50
CA GLU A 137 2.38 -10.25 -0.90
C GLU A 137 1.42 -11.04 -1.78
N TYR A 138 0.93 -12.14 -1.22
CA TYR A 138 -0.01 -13.03 -1.87
C TYR A 138 -1.43 -12.82 -1.33
N ASN A 139 -2.42 -12.91 -2.22
CA ASN A 139 -3.83 -12.94 -1.89
C ASN A 139 -4.45 -14.22 -2.46
N PHE A 140 -5.12 -14.99 -1.61
CA PHE A 140 -5.86 -16.18 -2.00
C PHE A 140 -7.34 -15.89 -1.88
N LEU A 141 -8.06 -16.06 -2.99
CA LEU A 141 -9.51 -16.05 -3.02
C LEU A 141 -10.03 -17.43 -2.64
N GLY A 142 -11.12 -17.50 -1.91
CA GLY A 142 -11.71 -18.78 -1.54
C GLY A 142 -12.99 -18.67 -0.71
N GLU A 143 -13.46 -19.83 -0.29
CA GLU A 143 -14.62 -19.95 0.57
C GLU A 143 -14.18 -20.17 2.02
N TYR A 144 -14.89 -19.53 2.93
CA TYR A 144 -14.70 -19.70 4.36
C TYR A 144 -15.91 -20.41 4.95
N PHE A 145 -15.65 -21.46 5.71
CA PHE A 145 -16.62 -22.30 6.39
C PHE A 145 -16.49 -22.07 7.90
N PRO A 146 -17.26 -21.12 8.48
CA PRO A 146 -17.13 -20.72 9.88
C PRO A 146 -17.32 -21.90 10.85
N ASP A 147 -18.28 -22.78 10.58
CA ASP A 147 -18.58 -23.95 11.41
C ASP A 147 -17.40 -24.94 11.51
N GLN A 148 -16.47 -24.87 10.56
CA GLN A 148 -15.27 -25.72 10.50
C GLN A 148 -13.98 -24.92 10.76
N GLU A 149 -14.09 -23.60 10.96
CA GLU A 149 -12.98 -22.64 10.96
C GLU A 149 -12.00 -22.83 9.78
N LYS A 150 -12.54 -23.23 8.62
CA LYS A 150 -11.74 -23.65 7.46
C LYS A 150 -11.86 -22.67 6.31
N PHE A 151 -10.72 -22.21 5.79
CA PHE A 151 -10.63 -21.53 4.50
C PHE A 151 -10.19 -22.52 3.43
N THR A 152 -10.90 -22.54 2.30
CA THR A 152 -10.56 -23.37 1.12
C THR A 152 -10.27 -22.43 -0.06
N PRO A 153 -9.00 -22.33 -0.51
CA PRO A 153 -8.65 -21.47 -1.63
C PRO A 153 -9.24 -22.00 -2.94
N ASP A 154 -9.58 -21.09 -3.86
CA ASP A 154 -10.04 -21.41 -5.21
C ASP A 154 -8.91 -22.04 -6.07
N ALA A 155 -7.65 -21.72 -5.72
CA ALA A 155 -6.47 -22.17 -6.43
C ALA A 155 -5.43 -22.72 -5.44
N ASP A 156 -4.95 -23.93 -5.69
CA ASP A 156 -3.90 -24.61 -4.92
C ASP A 156 -2.48 -24.25 -5.41
N ASP A 157 -2.26 -23.02 -5.87
CA ASP A 157 -0.93 -22.60 -6.33
C ASP A 157 -0.08 -22.04 -5.18
N LEU A 158 0.43 -22.96 -4.37
CA LEU A 158 1.42 -22.67 -3.33
C LEU A 158 2.84 -22.51 -3.89
N GLU A 159 3.09 -22.89 -5.15
CA GLU A 159 4.40 -22.76 -5.79
C GLU A 159 4.68 -21.33 -6.28
N GLY A 160 3.63 -20.50 -6.33
CA GLY A 160 3.72 -19.07 -6.63
C GLY A 160 3.85 -18.76 -8.12
N THR A 161 3.34 -19.64 -8.99
CA THR A 161 3.36 -19.41 -10.45
C THR A 161 2.22 -18.50 -10.91
N ASN A 162 1.14 -18.45 -10.15
CA ASN A 162 -0.05 -17.66 -10.44
C ASN A 162 0.16 -16.21 -10.03
N LEU A 163 0.59 -15.43 -11.00
CA LEU A 163 0.82 -14.00 -10.88
C LEU A 163 -0.43 -13.21 -10.43
N ASN A 164 -1.65 -13.74 -10.61
CA ASN A 164 -2.86 -13.06 -10.13
C ASN A 164 -2.99 -13.06 -8.60
N LEU A 165 -2.20 -13.89 -7.91
CA LEU A 165 -2.15 -13.92 -6.45
C LEU A 165 -1.31 -12.76 -5.90
N LEU A 166 -0.48 -12.09 -6.70
CA LEU A 166 0.31 -10.98 -6.19
C LEU A 166 -0.55 -9.72 -6.09
N LEU A 167 -0.49 -9.05 -4.92
CA LEU A 167 -1.11 -7.73 -4.77
C LEU A 167 -0.34 -6.67 -5.57
N ASP A 168 0.97 -6.81 -5.69
CA ASP A 168 1.81 -5.89 -6.43
C ASP A 168 3.06 -6.64 -6.92
N HIS A 169 3.50 -6.37 -8.14
CA HIS A 169 4.64 -7.06 -8.76
C HIS A 169 5.99 -6.36 -8.51
N GLY A 170 5.99 -5.29 -7.74
CA GLY A 170 7.18 -4.52 -7.39
C GLY A 170 7.51 -4.57 -5.91
N MET A 171 7.98 -3.44 -5.39
CA MET A 171 8.42 -3.24 -4.01
C MET A 171 7.24 -2.93 -3.10
N PHE A 172 6.53 -3.98 -2.68
CA PHE A 172 5.33 -3.88 -1.86
C PHE A 172 5.24 -5.08 -0.91
N TYR A 173 5.29 -4.81 0.39
CA TYR A 173 5.36 -5.85 1.41
C TYR A 173 4.64 -5.45 2.69
N ALA A 174 4.37 -6.45 3.55
CA ALA A 174 3.72 -6.27 4.85
C ALA A 174 2.40 -5.47 4.75
N SER A 175 1.64 -5.78 3.71
CA SER A 175 0.40 -5.10 3.39
C SER A 175 -0.66 -5.37 4.44
N LYS A 176 -1.56 -4.40 4.63
CA LYS A 176 -2.71 -4.53 5.50
C LYS A 176 -3.89 -3.83 4.90
N SER A 177 -5.06 -4.42 5.13
CA SER A 177 -6.32 -3.79 4.80
C SER A 177 -7.16 -3.47 6.04
N PHE A 178 -8.11 -2.56 5.86
CA PHE A 178 -9.17 -2.28 6.81
C PHE A 178 -10.45 -1.90 6.10
N PHE A 179 -11.57 -2.01 6.82
CA PHE A 179 -12.87 -1.62 6.31
C PHE A 179 -13.20 -0.19 6.73
N ASN A 180 -13.38 0.69 5.74
CA ASN A 180 -13.81 2.06 5.95
C ASN A 180 -15.34 2.11 5.90
N TYR A 181 -15.97 2.17 7.08
CA TYR A 181 -17.43 2.27 7.24
C TYR A 181 -18.00 3.55 6.62
N ALA A 182 -17.32 4.69 6.77
CA ALA A 182 -17.81 6.00 6.30
C ALA A 182 -18.03 6.04 4.78
N LYS A 183 -17.22 5.29 4.02
CA LYS A 183 -17.32 5.19 2.55
C LYS A 183 -17.69 3.80 2.04
N ASN A 184 -18.04 2.88 2.93
CA ASN A 184 -18.38 1.49 2.62
C ASN A 184 -17.39 0.86 1.63
N ARG A 185 -16.08 0.91 1.93
CA ARG A 185 -15.01 0.43 1.05
C ARG A 185 -13.88 -0.22 1.85
N ARG A 186 -13.17 -1.17 1.23
CA ARG A 186 -11.96 -1.75 1.81
C ARG A 186 -10.73 -1.01 1.31
N ILE A 187 -9.88 -0.59 2.22
CA ILE A 187 -8.65 0.13 1.94
C ILE A 187 -7.47 -0.78 2.24
N LEU A 188 -6.47 -0.80 1.36
CA LEU A 188 -5.21 -1.53 1.46
C LEU A 188 -4.06 -0.54 1.38
N TRP A 189 -3.01 -0.76 2.17
CA TRP A 189 -1.71 -0.13 1.98
C TRP A 189 -0.60 -1.17 2.18
N GLY A 190 0.60 -0.88 1.67
CA GLY A 190 1.77 -1.73 1.85
C GLY A 190 3.03 -0.90 2.03
N TRP A 191 3.99 -1.49 2.73
CA TRP A 191 5.31 -0.92 2.91
C TRP A 191 6.17 -1.14 1.67
N SER A 192 6.73 -0.06 1.15
CA SER A 192 7.75 -0.07 0.10
C SER A 192 9.11 0.15 0.73
N LYS A 193 9.94 -0.90 0.75
CA LYS A 193 11.33 -0.82 1.24
C LYS A 193 12.19 0.04 0.31
N GLU A 194 13.34 0.49 0.77
CA GLU A 194 14.35 1.15 -0.07
C GLU A 194 15.00 0.14 -1.04
N CYS A 195 15.45 0.59 -2.22
CA CYS A 195 16.26 -0.22 -3.15
C CYS A 195 17.74 0.14 -3.15
N GLU A 196 18.11 1.24 -2.48
CA GLU A 196 19.49 1.68 -2.26
C GLU A 196 20.20 0.83 -1.19
N SER A 197 21.47 1.15 -0.92
CA SER A 197 22.24 0.49 0.12
C SER A 197 21.85 0.98 1.51
N THR A 198 22.14 0.16 2.53
CA THR A 198 21.94 0.58 3.94
C THR A 198 22.81 1.79 4.31
N GLN A 199 23.93 2.01 3.60
CA GLN A 199 24.77 3.20 3.82
C GLN A 199 24.04 4.46 3.35
N ASP A 200 23.38 4.41 2.19
CA ASP A 200 22.58 5.53 1.68
C ASP A 200 21.42 5.86 2.63
N ASP A 201 20.79 4.82 3.21
CA ASP A 201 19.76 4.98 4.23
C ASP A 201 20.27 5.71 5.48
N TYR A 202 21.50 5.40 5.93
CA TYR A 202 22.13 6.11 7.05
C TYR A 202 22.47 7.56 6.71
N GLU A 203 22.94 7.83 5.49
CA GLU A 203 23.34 9.17 5.05
C GLU A 203 22.14 10.10 4.86
N LYS A 204 21.04 9.61 4.26
CA LYS A 204 19.81 10.40 4.10
C LYS A 204 18.98 10.50 5.39
N GLY A 205 19.23 9.61 6.36
CA GLY A 205 18.63 9.64 7.69
C GLY A 205 17.21 9.08 7.78
N TRP A 206 16.70 8.42 6.74
CA TRP A 206 15.39 7.78 6.73
C TRP A 206 15.38 6.57 5.79
N ALA A 207 14.44 5.64 6.00
CA ALA A 207 14.25 4.48 5.13
C ALA A 207 12.82 3.95 5.19
N GLY A 208 12.27 3.59 4.03
CA GLY A 208 10.96 2.99 3.85
C GLY A 208 9.85 4.02 3.61
N LEU A 209 8.93 3.69 2.72
CA LEU A 209 7.72 4.46 2.43
C LEU A 209 6.47 3.58 2.57
N GLN A 210 5.31 4.19 2.77
CA GLN A 210 4.03 3.52 2.57
C GLN A 210 3.51 3.87 1.16
N SER A 211 2.90 2.89 0.49
CA SER A 211 2.15 3.14 -0.75
C SER A 211 0.97 4.07 -0.48
N ILE A 212 0.51 4.80 -1.49
CA ILE A 212 -0.78 5.47 -1.43
C ILE A 212 -1.88 4.45 -1.12
N PRO A 213 -2.79 4.73 -0.17
CA PRO A 213 -3.88 3.81 0.14
C PRO A 213 -4.72 3.50 -1.11
N ARG A 214 -5.08 2.24 -1.28
CA ARG A 214 -5.80 1.71 -2.44
C ARG A 214 -7.14 1.16 -2.00
N GLN A 215 -8.22 1.48 -2.71
CA GLN A 215 -9.46 0.74 -2.58
C GLN A 215 -9.32 -0.62 -3.27
N VAL A 216 -9.81 -1.69 -2.62
CA VAL A 216 -9.73 -3.06 -3.13
C VAL A 216 -11.12 -3.68 -3.26
N TRP A 217 -11.38 -4.37 -4.37
CA TRP A 217 -12.62 -5.11 -4.61
C TRP A 217 -12.38 -6.31 -5.54
N LEU A 218 -13.33 -7.25 -5.58
CA LEU A 218 -13.23 -8.41 -6.46
C LEU A 218 -13.58 -8.01 -7.91
N HIS A 219 -12.83 -8.48 -8.89
CA HIS A 219 -13.24 -8.33 -10.28
C HIS A 219 -14.51 -9.15 -10.56
N LYS A 220 -15.37 -8.69 -11.48
CA LYS A 220 -16.62 -9.38 -11.90
C LYS A 220 -16.45 -10.83 -12.36
N SER A 221 -15.24 -11.25 -12.74
CA SER A 221 -14.95 -12.65 -13.06
C SER A 221 -14.85 -13.55 -11.83
N GLY A 222 -14.69 -12.97 -10.63
CA GLY A 222 -14.47 -13.67 -9.38
C GLY A 222 -13.08 -14.27 -9.20
N LYS A 223 -12.11 -13.91 -10.06
CA LYS A 223 -10.80 -14.58 -10.18
C LYS A 223 -9.58 -13.79 -9.69
N TRP A 224 -9.71 -12.47 -9.52
CA TRP A 224 -8.63 -11.61 -9.05
C TRP A 224 -9.20 -10.36 -8.38
N LEU A 225 -8.38 -9.72 -7.56
CA LEU A 225 -8.69 -8.43 -6.96
C LEU A 225 -8.33 -7.28 -7.90
N MET A 226 -9.09 -6.21 -7.80
CA MET A 226 -8.82 -4.92 -8.42
C MET A 226 -8.38 -3.96 -7.32
N GLN A 227 -7.41 -3.10 -7.64
CA GLN A 227 -6.89 -2.09 -6.73
C GLN A 227 -6.82 -0.74 -7.41
N TRP A 228 -7.24 0.33 -6.73
CA TRP A 228 -7.12 1.67 -7.28
C TRP A 228 -6.82 2.68 -6.18
N PRO A 229 -5.93 3.67 -6.42
CA PRO A 229 -5.70 4.73 -5.44
C PRO A 229 -7.02 5.34 -4.99
N ILE A 230 -7.15 5.58 -3.68
CA ILE A 230 -8.35 6.21 -3.13
C ILE A 230 -8.62 7.56 -3.82
N GLU A 231 -9.89 7.89 -4.00
CA GLU A 231 -10.31 9.11 -4.70
C GLU A 231 -9.80 10.40 -4.03
N GLU A 232 -9.49 10.37 -2.73
CA GLU A 232 -8.95 11.51 -2.00
C GLU A 232 -7.60 11.97 -2.54
N VAL A 233 -6.80 11.08 -3.12
CA VAL A 233 -5.53 11.45 -3.77
C VAL A 233 -5.76 12.45 -4.91
N GLU A 234 -6.96 12.44 -5.51
CA GLU A 234 -7.29 13.31 -6.63
C GLU A 234 -7.47 14.77 -6.21
N LYS A 235 -7.65 15.04 -4.91
CA LYS A 235 -7.66 16.41 -4.35
C LYS A 235 -6.30 17.11 -4.46
N LEU A 236 -5.23 16.34 -4.58
CA LEU A 236 -3.88 16.87 -4.78
C LEU A 236 -3.63 17.31 -6.22
N ARG A 237 -4.49 16.95 -7.18
CA ARG A 237 -4.32 17.39 -8.58
C ARG A 237 -4.35 18.93 -8.66
N ASP A 238 -3.40 19.49 -9.39
CA ASP A 238 -3.29 20.92 -9.67
C ASP A 238 -3.38 21.16 -11.19
N LYS A 239 -2.30 21.61 -11.83
CA LYS A 239 -2.26 21.84 -13.28
C LYS A 239 -2.44 20.53 -14.05
N GLN A 240 -3.26 20.56 -15.09
CA GLN A 240 -3.51 19.43 -15.99
C GLN A 240 -2.93 19.69 -17.37
N VAL A 241 -2.32 18.66 -17.96
CA VAL A 241 -1.96 18.56 -19.38
C VAL A 241 -2.72 17.39 -19.96
N SER A 242 -3.31 17.58 -21.15
CA SER A 242 -4.10 16.55 -21.83
C SER A 242 -3.64 16.40 -23.28
N ILE A 243 -3.43 15.17 -23.72
CA ILE A 243 -3.07 14.80 -25.09
C ILE A 243 -4.15 13.83 -25.60
N MET A 244 -4.76 14.16 -26.73
CA MET A 244 -5.91 13.42 -27.26
C MET A 244 -5.64 12.95 -28.69
N ARG A 245 -5.87 11.66 -28.94
CA ARG A 245 -5.80 11.05 -30.29
C ARG A 245 -4.47 11.28 -31.02
N GLU A 246 -3.38 11.32 -30.26
CA GLU A 246 -2.05 11.53 -30.81
C GLU A 246 -1.46 10.21 -31.34
N LYS A 247 -0.91 10.23 -32.55
CA LYS A 247 -0.24 9.07 -33.12
C LYS A 247 1.20 9.01 -32.61
N LEU A 248 1.51 7.98 -31.84
CA LEU A 248 2.87 7.68 -31.40
C LEU A 248 3.53 6.77 -32.43
N VAL A 249 4.38 7.35 -33.28
CA VAL A 249 5.11 6.61 -34.32
C VAL A 249 6.03 5.58 -33.65
N GLY A 250 6.25 4.44 -34.31
CA GLY A 250 7.22 3.47 -33.81
C GLY A 250 8.59 4.11 -33.65
N GLU A 251 9.32 3.73 -32.61
CA GLU A 251 10.65 4.26 -32.27
C GLU A 251 10.67 5.79 -32.07
N SER A 252 9.58 6.35 -31.52
CA SER A 252 9.46 7.80 -31.25
C SER A 252 9.13 8.09 -29.79
N THR A 253 9.37 9.34 -29.39
CA THR A 253 9.11 9.87 -28.04
C THR A 253 8.39 11.21 -28.15
N ILE A 254 7.41 11.43 -27.28
CA ILE A 254 6.64 12.67 -27.12
C ILE A 254 6.87 13.16 -25.69
N GLU A 255 7.32 14.40 -25.52
CA GLU A 255 7.41 15.04 -24.21
C GLU A 255 6.05 15.55 -23.75
N VAL A 256 5.67 15.24 -22.51
CA VAL A 256 4.48 15.79 -21.86
C VAL A 256 4.89 17.09 -21.17
N SER A 257 5.04 18.15 -21.96
CA SER A 257 5.48 19.45 -21.46
C SER A 257 4.48 20.05 -20.46
N GLY A 258 5.00 20.80 -19.48
CA GLY A 258 4.19 21.49 -18.47
C GLY A 258 3.95 20.71 -17.17
N ILE A 259 4.44 19.47 -17.09
CA ILE A 259 4.45 18.65 -15.87
C ILE A 259 5.90 18.32 -15.50
N PRO A 260 6.45 18.87 -14.39
CA PRO A 260 7.76 18.45 -13.91
C PRO A 260 7.69 16.99 -13.39
N ALA A 261 8.63 16.14 -13.78
CA ALA A 261 8.65 14.71 -13.42
C ALA A 261 10.09 14.18 -13.28
N SER A 262 10.46 13.47 -12.21
CA SER A 262 11.87 13.09 -11.94
C SER A 262 12.57 12.41 -13.14
N GLN A 263 13.79 12.86 -13.46
CA GLN A 263 14.59 12.42 -14.62
C GLN A 263 15.65 11.41 -14.17
N ASP A 264 15.97 10.49 -15.07
CA ASP A 264 16.95 9.40 -15.00
C ASP A 264 16.60 8.22 -14.09
N LEU A 265 15.78 7.30 -14.61
CA LEU A 265 15.61 6.01 -13.95
C LEU A 265 16.93 5.24 -13.95
N ASP A 266 17.50 5.04 -12.76
CA ASP A 266 18.16 3.78 -12.49
C ASP A 266 17.18 2.66 -12.90
N LYS A 267 17.60 1.82 -13.84
CA LYS A 267 16.70 0.90 -14.57
C LYS A 267 16.35 -0.29 -13.70
N THR A 268 15.68 -0.07 -12.57
CA THR A 268 15.04 -1.17 -11.86
C THR A 268 13.76 -1.53 -12.62
N LEU A 269 13.89 -2.48 -13.54
CA LEU A 269 12.79 -2.96 -14.37
C LEU A 269 11.92 -3.93 -13.57
N TYR A 270 10.83 -3.40 -12.99
CA TYR A 270 9.73 -4.24 -12.53
C TYR A 270 8.74 -4.40 -13.67
N GLY A 271 8.47 -5.65 -14.05
CA GLY A 271 7.57 -5.99 -15.14
C GLY A 271 6.85 -7.28 -14.86
N THR A 272 5.62 -7.37 -15.34
CA THR A 272 4.82 -8.60 -15.30
C THR A 272 4.17 -8.81 -16.65
N ILE A 273 3.93 -10.07 -17.00
CA ILE A 273 3.23 -10.45 -18.23
C ILE A 273 1.80 -10.81 -17.84
N PHE A 274 0.84 -10.27 -18.57
CA PHE A 274 -0.57 -10.58 -18.34
C PHE A 274 -1.32 -10.73 -19.64
N GLY A 275 -2.27 -11.67 -19.63
CA GLY A 275 -3.22 -11.81 -20.73
C GLY A 275 -4.18 -10.63 -20.72
N ILE A 276 -4.11 -9.80 -21.76
CA ILE A 276 -5.15 -8.84 -22.11
C ILE A 276 -6.15 -9.58 -23.00
N ASP A 277 -7.45 -9.36 -22.78
CA ASP A 277 -8.46 -9.88 -23.71
C ASP A 277 -8.18 -9.28 -25.09
N PRO A 278 -7.98 -10.11 -26.14
CA PRO A 278 -7.62 -9.63 -27.47
C PRO A 278 -8.67 -8.70 -28.09
N ASN A 279 -9.89 -8.66 -27.55
CA ASN A 279 -10.93 -7.72 -27.97
C ASN A 279 -10.80 -6.33 -27.32
N VAL A 280 -9.93 -6.17 -26.32
CA VAL A 280 -9.67 -4.88 -25.68
C VAL A 280 -8.87 -4.01 -26.64
N LYS A 281 -9.51 -2.94 -27.10
CA LYS A 281 -8.92 -1.99 -28.07
C LYS A 281 -8.00 -0.96 -27.44
N THR A 282 -8.01 -0.83 -26.12
CA THR A 282 -7.30 0.23 -25.41
C THR A 282 -6.75 -0.32 -24.11
N ILE A 283 -5.44 -0.25 -23.97
CA ILE A 283 -4.73 -0.59 -22.74
C ILE A 283 -4.72 0.65 -21.86
N SER A 284 -5.10 0.51 -20.59
CA SER A 284 -5.07 1.63 -19.64
C SER A 284 -3.90 1.53 -18.68
N LEU A 285 -3.26 2.66 -18.42
CA LEU A 285 -2.18 2.80 -17.45
C LEU A 285 -2.38 4.10 -16.67
N ARG A 286 -2.27 4.02 -15.35
CA ARG A 286 -2.13 5.18 -14.44
C ARG A 286 -0.82 5.02 -13.68
N SER A 287 0.00 6.05 -13.63
CA SER A 287 1.21 6.06 -12.79
C SER A 287 1.14 7.24 -11.83
N LEU A 288 1.37 6.98 -10.55
CA LEU A 288 1.62 8.01 -9.53
C LEU A 288 3.14 8.13 -9.39
N ILE A 289 3.68 9.32 -9.60
CA ILE A 289 5.12 9.59 -9.55
C ILE A 289 5.35 10.56 -8.41
N ASP A 290 6.06 10.12 -7.36
CA ASP A 290 6.44 10.97 -6.23
C ASP A 290 7.92 10.74 -5.90
N ARG A 291 8.77 11.58 -6.50
CA ARG A 291 10.22 11.59 -6.31
C ARG A 291 10.85 10.20 -6.48
N SER A 292 11.03 9.47 -5.38
CA SER A 292 11.69 8.17 -5.32
C SER A 292 10.75 6.95 -5.39
N ILE A 293 9.44 7.16 -5.50
CA ILE A 293 8.45 6.08 -5.64
C ILE A 293 7.57 6.30 -6.87
N ILE A 294 7.32 5.21 -7.61
CA ILE A 294 6.41 5.18 -8.74
C ILE A 294 5.43 4.03 -8.55
N GLU A 295 4.12 4.32 -8.47
CA GLU A 295 3.07 3.31 -8.39
C GLU A 295 2.28 3.25 -9.70
N SER A 296 2.39 2.14 -10.43
CA SER A 296 1.76 1.94 -11.74
C SER A 296 0.59 0.96 -11.66
N PHE A 297 -0.55 1.36 -12.22
CA PHE A 297 -1.83 0.64 -12.23
C PHE A 297 -2.25 0.35 -13.67
N GLY A 298 -1.98 -0.87 -14.13
CA GLY A 298 -2.37 -1.37 -15.44
C GLY A 298 -3.80 -1.92 -15.45
N GLU A 299 -4.49 -1.77 -16.58
CA GLU A 299 -5.85 -2.30 -16.81
C GLU A 299 -6.82 -1.89 -15.68
N LYS A 300 -6.85 -0.58 -15.39
CA LYS A 300 -7.69 0.02 -14.34
C LYS A 300 -7.47 -0.60 -12.96
N GLY A 301 -6.24 -1.03 -12.66
CA GLY A 301 -5.88 -1.55 -11.35
C GLY A 301 -5.96 -3.06 -11.19
N ARG A 302 -6.09 -3.80 -12.30
CA ARG A 302 -5.91 -5.26 -12.28
C ARG A 302 -4.47 -5.63 -11.90
N ILE A 303 -3.52 -4.79 -12.31
CA ILE A 303 -2.09 -5.03 -12.15
C ILE A 303 -1.48 -3.81 -11.52
N CYS A 304 -0.77 -4.03 -10.42
CA CYS A 304 -0.08 -2.98 -9.70
C CYS A 304 1.42 -3.27 -9.69
N ILE A 305 2.23 -2.24 -9.91
CA ILE A 305 3.69 -2.32 -9.82
C ILE A 305 4.18 -1.09 -9.08
N THR A 306 4.77 -1.30 -7.91
CA THR A 306 5.42 -0.26 -7.11
C THR A 306 6.93 -0.31 -7.31
N SER A 307 7.54 0.79 -7.75
CA SER A 307 8.98 0.87 -8.00
C SER A 307 9.60 1.94 -7.10
N ARG A 308 10.84 1.69 -6.65
CA ARG A 308 11.69 2.71 -6.03
C ARG A 308 12.82 3.08 -6.97
N VAL A 309 13.09 4.37 -7.10
CA VAL A 309 14.08 4.94 -8.02
C VAL A 309 14.80 6.11 -7.37
N TYR A 310 16.11 6.22 -7.59
CA TYR A 310 16.94 7.28 -7.01
C TYR A 310 17.89 7.78 -8.10
N PRO A 311 17.42 8.68 -8.98
CA PRO A 311 18.28 9.18 -10.03
C PRO A 311 19.48 9.93 -9.43
N SER A 312 20.67 9.71 -9.99
CA SER A 312 21.89 10.39 -9.55
C SER A 312 21.91 11.89 -9.91
N LEU A 313 20.98 12.36 -10.76
CA LEU A 313 20.97 13.70 -11.35
C LEU A 313 19.88 14.65 -10.82
N VAL A 314 19.10 14.29 -9.80
CA VAL A 314 17.90 15.07 -9.39
C VAL A 314 18.19 16.40 -8.68
N ILE A 315 19.44 16.73 -8.34
CA ILE A 315 19.66 17.86 -7.42
C ILE A 315 19.51 19.22 -8.14
N ASP A 316 19.80 19.35 -9.44
CA ASP A 316 19.89 20.67 -10.11
C ASP A 316 19.22 20.79 -11.49
N LYS A 317 18.50 19.76 -11.98
CA LYS A 317 17.80 19.84 -13.28
C LYS A 317 16.33 19.56 -13.16
N ASP A 318 15.54 20.43 -13.80
CA ASP A 318 14.12 20.19 -14.01
C ASP A 318 13.94 18.86 -14.74
N ALA A 319 12.91 18.18 -14.31
CA ALA A 319 12.74 16.79 -14.59
C ALA A 319 11.57 16.64 -15.58
N HIS A 320 11.67 15.72 -16.55
CA HIS A 320 10.79 15.67 -17.72
C HIS A 320 9.99 14.37 -17.81
N LEU A 321 8.73 14.48 -18.25
CA LEU A 321 7.84 13.35 -18.51
C LEU A 321 7.77 13.05 -20.01
N TYR A 322 7.95 11.79 -20.39
CA TYR A 322 7.88 11.36 -21.78
C TYR A 322 6.92 10.18 -21.97
N VAL A 323 6.31 10.12 -23.14
CA VAL A 323 5.63 8.93 -23.67
C VAL A 323 6.41 8.44 -24.87
N PHE A 324 6.76 7.16 -24.90
CA PHE A 324 7.58 6.60 -25.97
C PHE A 324 7.03 5.26 -26.44
N SER A 325 7.32 4.92 -27.70
CA SER A 325 7.13 3.58 -28.26
C SER A 325 8.47 3.11 -28.79
N ASN A 326 9.01 2.04 -28.20
CA ASN A 326 10.20 1.35 -28.74
C ASN A 326 9.82 0.24 -29.74
N GLY A 327 8.53 0.01 -29.98
CA GLY A 327 8.08 -0.94 -30.99
C GLY A 327 8.18 -0.35 -32.39
N SER A 328 8.39 -1.21 -33.40
CA SER A 328 8.37 -0.79 -34.81
C SER A 328 6.97 -0.40 -35.30
N GLN A 329 5.92 -0.85 -34.61
CA GLN A 329 4.54 -0.50 -34.92
C GLN A 329 4.14 0.81 -34.24
N SER A 330 3.35 1.62 -34.95
CA SER A 330 2.77 2.82 -34.37
C SER A 330 1.64 2.46 -33.41
N ALA A 331 1.54 3.20 -32.31
CA ALA A 331 0.42 3.16 -31.39
C ALA A 331 -0.38 4.47 -31.47
N VAL A 332 -1.59 4.46 -30.91
CA VAL A 332 -2.41 5.67 -30.78
C VAL A 332 -2.63 5.93 -29.30
N ILE A 333 -2.23 7.11 -28.85
CA ILE A 333 -2.61 7.64 -27.54
C ILE A 333 -4.06 8.11 -27.69
N PHE A 334 -5.01 7.29 -27.24
CA PHE A 334 -6.42 7.66 -27.32
C PHE A 334 -6.72 8.89 -26.45
N GLU A 335 -6.24 8.84 -25.21
CA GLU A 335 -6.33 9.90 -24.21
C GLU A 335 -5.16 9.73 -23.22
N LEU A 336 -4.48 10.83 -22.92
CA LEU A 336 -3.51 10.94 -21.85
C LEU A 336 -3.82 12.19 -21.05
N ASN A 337 -3.95 12.03 -19.74
CA ASN A 337 -4.07 13.14 -18.81
C ASN A 337 -2.96 13.05 -17.77
N ALA A 338 -2.21 14.13 -17.62
CA ALA A 338 -1.16 14.27 -16.62
C ALA A 338 -1.51 15.44 -15.71
N TRP A 339 -1.33 15.26 -14.40
CA TRP A 339 -1.57 16.31 -13.41
C TRP A 339 -0.31 16.53 -12.59
N SER A 340 0.04 17.79 -12.35
CA SER A 340 0.96 18.11 -11.26
C SER A 340 0.24 17.89 -9.94
N MET A 341 0.94 17.38 -8.94
CA MET A 341 0.36 17.05 -7.63
C MET A 341 0.88 18.02 -6.57
N LYS A 342 -0.03 18.58 -5.77
CA LYS A 342 0.30 19.35 -4.56
C LYS A 342 0.89 18.42 -3.52
N GLN A 343 1.74 18.98 -2.66
CA GLN A 343 2.24 18.28 -1.49
C GLN A 343 1.09 18.05 -0.51
N ALA A 344 0.99 16.83 0.03
CA ALA A 344 0.11 16.52 1.14
C ALA A 344 0.63 17.16 2.44
N GLU A 345 -0.28 17.53 3.33
CA GLU A 345 0.06 18.16 4.59
C GLU A 345 0.45 17.10 5.64
N PHE A 346 1.57 17.36 6.33
CA PHE A 346 2.05 16.56 7.46
C PHE A 346 2.19 17.47 8.67
N GLY A 347 1.25 17.37 9.60
CA GLY A 347 1.25 18.12 10.87
C GLY A 347 1.88 17.33 12.02
N GLN A 348 2.07 18.00 13.15
CA GLN A 348 2.37 17.37 14.45
C GLN A 348 1.16 17.45 15.38
N GLU A 349 1.15 16.72 16.48
CA GLU A 349 0.04 16.70 17.45
C GLU A 349 -0.39 18.11 17.90
N GLU A 350 0.55 19.05 18.02
CA GLU A 350 0.29 20.47 18.34
C GLU A 350 -0.54 21.23 17.29
N SER A 351 -0.72 20.67 16.09
CA SER A 351 -1.57 21.23 15.02
C SER A 351 -3.04 20.87 15.18
N ILE A 352 -3.38 19.98 16.12
CA ILE A 352 -4.76 19.62 16.47
C ILE A 352 -5.23 20.60 17.54
N ILE A 353 -5.58 21.83 17.13
CA ILE A 353 -6.23 22.82 18.01
C ILE A 353 -7.49 23.36 17.32
#